data_AF-A0A947CF21-F1
#
_entry.id   AF-A0A947CF21-F1
#
_cell.length_a   1.000
_cell.length_b   1.000
_cell.length_c   1.000
_cell.angle_alpha   90.00
_cell.angle_beta   90.00
_cell.angle_gamma   90.00
#
_symmetry.space_group_name_H-M   'P 1'
#
loop_
_entity.id
_entity.type
_entity.pdbx_description
1 polymer ?
#
loop_
_entity_poly.entity_id
_entity_poly.type
_entity_poly.pdbx_seq_one_letter_code
_entity_poly.pdbx_strand_id
1 'polypeptide(L)'
;RYRTVICGVNDADNSRGIVGEVLELITTSQWSVHSATSYAKMFHESLAIHAAEDREPYILKYDLDSLLILAILRPKGRDHFTLDDLRRGFGTVTKMLANRRERTTVASVSFLGAKSNRLVGPDGREPPFETVLRTMHDAGYRGDVYPSLAMWELAPTGVFASYPFPESLDVMRTGGS
;
A
#
# COMPACT_ATOMS: atom_id res chain seq x y z
N ARG A 1 -16.06 7.67 3.89
CA ARG A 1 -15.32 8.62 4.77
C ARG A 1 -13.92 8.91 4.23
N TYR A 2 -13.21 7.94 3.66
CA TYR A 2 -11.91 8.15 3.00
C TYR A 2 -12.04 8.83 1.64
N ARG A 3 -11.10 9.72 1.32
CA ARG A 3 -10.95 10.39 0.02
C ARG A 3 -9.70 9.96 -0.74
N THR A 4 -8.82 9.21 -0.07
CA THR A 4 -7.60 8.67 -0.65
C THR A 4 -7.38 7.24 -0.17
N VAL A 5 -7.02 6.33 -1.07
CA VAL A 5 -6.57 4.97 -0.77
C VAL A 5 -5.15 4.76 -1.28
N ILE A 6 -4.32 4.09 -0.50
CA ILE A 6 -2.95 3.71 -0.86
C ILE A 6 -2.87 2.20 -1.02
N CYS A 7 -2.42 1.74 -2.19
CA CYS A 7 -2.24 0.32 -2.49
C CYS A 7 -1.05 0.08 -3.43
N GLY A 8 -0.67 -1.18 -3.61
CA GLY A 8 0.32 -1.56 -4.63
C GLY A 8 -0.29 -1.73 -6.02
N VAL A 9 0.49 -1.46 -7.06
CA VAL A 9 0.22 -1.78 -8.46
C VAL A 9 1.46 -2.36 -9.14
N ASN A 10 1.27 -3.08 -10.23
CA ASN A 10 2.35 -3.54 -11.11
C ASN A 10 2.00 -3.34 -12.60
N ASP A 11 2.93 -3.66 -13.50
CA ASP A 11 2.80 -3.49 -14.95
C ASP A 11 2.36 -4.75 -15.71
N ALA A 12 2.10 -5.86 -15.01
CA ALA A 12 1.77 -7.14 -15.61
C ALA A 12 0.27 -7.46 -15.49
N ASP A 13 -0.24 -7.53 -14.26
CA ASP A 13 -1.64 -7.86 -13.97
C ASP A 13 -2.06 -7.36 -12.57
N ASN A 14 -3.05 -6.48 -12.57
CA ASN A 14 -3.66 -5.93 -11.36
C ASN A 14 -5.08 -6.45 -11.10
N SER A 15 -5.62 -7.36 -11.92
CA SER A 15 -7.00 -7.88 -11.80
C SER A 15 -7.27 -8.63 -10.50
N ARG A 16 -6.23 -9.18 -9.88
CA ARG A 16 -6.29 -9.89 -8.59
C ARG A 16 -5.69 -9.09 -7.43
N GLY A 17 -5.51 -7.79 -7.65
CA GLY A 17 -5.07 -6.84 -6.64
C GLY A 17 -6.24 -6.00 -6.17
N ILE A 18 -6.11 -5.44 -4.97
CA ILE A 18 -7.09 -4.52 -4.40
C ILE A 18 -7.40 -3.30 -5.30
N VAL A 19 -6.43 -2.84 -6.09
CA VAL A 19 -6.66 -1.79 -7.08
C VAL A 19 -7.69 -2.23 -8.13
N GLY A 20 -7.66 -3.51 -8.55
CA GLY A 20 -8.63 -4.08 -9.47
C GLY A 20 -10.03 -4.05 -8.87
N GLU A 21 -10.16 -4.56 -7.64
CA GLU A 21 -11.42 -4.57 -6.88
C GLU A 21 -11.98 -3.14 -6.71
N VAL A 22 -11.16 -2.16 -6.34
CA VAL A 22 -11.60 -0.76 -6.15
C VAL A 22 -12.08 -0.15 -7.48
N LEU A 23 -11.37 -0.43 -8.59
CA LEU A 23 -11.75 0.06 -9.91
C LEU A 23 -13.06 -0.57 -10.41
N GLU A 24 -13.28 -1.85 -10.13
CA GLU A 24 -14.53 -2.54 -10.49
C GLU A 24 -15.72 -2.07 -9.65
N LEU A 25 -15.50 -1.73 -8.37
CA LEU A 25 -16.54 -1.20 -7.48
C LEU A 25 -16.96 0.23 -7.84
N ILE A 26 -16.05 1.06 -8.36
CA ILE A 26 -16.33 2.46 -8.71
C ILE A 26 -16.60 2.56 -10.21
N THR A 27 -17.81 2.16 -10.60
CA THR A 27 -18.24 2.06 -12.00
C THR A 27 -18.29 3.39 -12.76
N THR A 28 -18.28 4.53 -12.05
CA THR A 28 -18.22 5.86 -12.67
C THR A 28 -16.81 6.26 -13.07
N SER A 29 -15.78 5.51 -12.63
CA SER A 29 -14.39 5.84 -12.93
C SER A 29 -14.10 5.74 -14.43
N GLN A 30 -13.29 6.67 -14.94
CA GLN A 30 -12.63 6.55 -16.24
C GLN A 30 -11.56 5.44 -16.27
N TRP A 31 -11.16 4.92 -15.12
CA TRP A 31 -10.13 3.90 -15.00
C TRP A 31 -10.76 2.50 -14.94
N SER A 32 -10.36 1.65 -15.88
CA SER A 32 -10.51 0.19 -15.80
C SER A 32 -9.21 -0.46 -15.33
N VAL A 33 -9.29 -1.68 -14.81
CA VAL A 33 -8.11 -2.51 -14.46
C VAL A 33 -7.11 -2.56 -15.63
N HIS A 34 -7.62 -2.73 -16.85
CA HIS A 34 -6.80 -2.75 -18.06
C HIS A 34 -6.08 -1.42 -18.27
N SER A 35 -6.81 -0.28 -18.25
CA SER A 35 -6.20 1.04 -18.43
C SER A 35 -5.19 1.39 -17.34
N ALA A 36 -5.44 1.00 -16.09
CA ALA A 36 -4.53 1.24 -14.97
C ALA A 36 -3.22 0.44 -15.12
N THR A 37 -3.32 -0.81 -15.57
CA THR A 37 -2.16 -1.69 -15.83
C THR A 37 -1.36 -1.20 -17.03
N SER A 38 -2.03 -0.81 -18.12
CA SER A 38 -1.39 -0.21 -19.29
C SER A 38 -0.67 1.09 -18.94
N TYR A 39 -1.27 1.93 -18.10
CA TYR A 39 -0.63 3.15 -17.60
C TYR A 39 0.63 2.85 -16.78
N ALA A 40 0.58 1.87 -15.87
CA ALA A 40 1.74 1.43 -15.10
C ALA A 40 2.88 0.94 -16.00
N LYS A 41 2.54 0.17 -17.04
CA LYS A 41 3.49 -0.31 -18.05
C LYS A 41 4.13 0.83 -18.84
N MET A 42 3.33 1.74 -19.39
CA MET A 42 3.83 2.91 -20.12
C MET A 42 4.75 3.77 -19.25
N PHE A 43 4.43 3.90 -17.96
CA PHE A 43 5.26 4.63 -17.01
C PHE A 43 6.64 3.95 -16.83
N HIS A 44 6.67 2.64 -16.64
CA HIS A 44 7.94 1.87 -16.58
C HIS A 44 8.75 1.90 -17.88
N GLU A 45 8.10 2.01 -19.03
CA GLU A 45 8.78 2.16 -20.33
C GLU A 45 9.37 3.57 -20.48
N SER A 46 8.65 4.59 -20.04
CA SER A 46 9.09 6.00 -20.11
C SER A 46 10.26 6.32 -19.19
N LEU A 47 10.31 5.68 -18.01
CA LEU A 47 11.40 5.84 -17.03
C LEU A 47 12.72 5.24 -17.47
N ALA A 48 12.67 4.14 -18.23
CA ALA A 48 13.88 3.50 -18.77
C ALA A 48 14.69 4.44 -19.69
N ILE A 49 14.07 5.54 -20.15
CA ILE A 49 14.67 6.54 -21.01
C ILE A 49 15.30 7.69 -20.20
N HIS A 50 14.86 7.95 -18.97
CA HIS A 50 15.20 9.19 -18.23
C HIS A 50 15.81 8.99 -16.83
N ALA A 51 15.79 7.78 -16.25
CA ALA A 51 16.22 7.58 -14.87
C ALA A 51 16.87 6.21 -14.65
N ALA A 52 18.15 6.08 -15.00
CA ALA A 52 18.98 4.93 -14.60
C ALA A 52 19.38 4.98 -13.11
N GLU A 53 19.26 6.14 -12.46
CA GLU A 53 19.75 6.38 -11.09
C GLU A 53 18.65 6.62 -10.05
N ASP A 54 17.41 6.89 -10.46
CA ASP A 54 16.34 7.22 -9.51
C ASP A 54 15.72 5.95 -8.90
N ARG A 55 16.01 5.76 -7.61
CA ARG A 55 15.59 4.60 -6.80
C ARG A 55 14.31 4.87 -6.00
N GLU A 56 13.71 6.05 -6.13
CA GLU A 56 12.43 6.30 -5.48
C GLU A 56 11.33 5.44 -6.13
N PRO A 57 10.52 4.72 -5.34
CA PRO A 57 9.36 4.01 -5.85
C PRO A 57 8.34 5.01 -6.35
N TYR A 58 7.88 4.78 -7.57
CA TYR A 58 6.98 5.69 -8.24
C TYR A 58 5.55 5.56 -7.71
N ILE A 59 4.91 6.70 -7.50
CA ILE A 59 3.52 6.77 -7.06
C ILE A 59 2.65 7.18 -8.25
N LEU A 60 1.83 6.26 -8.73
CA LEU A 60 0.83 6.52 -9.76
C LEU A 60 -0.44 7.08 -9.12
N LYS A 61 -1.08 8.04 -9.79
CA LYS A 61 -2.34 8.64 -9.34
C LYS A 61 -3.46 8.16 -10.23
N TYR A 62 -4.46 7.53 -9.65
CA TYR A 62 -5.72 7.24 -10.34
C TYR A 62 -6.82 8.05 -9.66
N ASP A 63 -7.42 8.98 -10.41
CA ASP A 63 -8.55 9.79 -9.93
C ASP A 63 -9.87 9.13 -10.37
N LEU A 64 -10.66 8.70 -9.40
CA LEU A 64 -11.94 8.00 -9.55
C LEU A 64 -13.09 8.93 -9.12
N ASP A 65 -12.95 10.23 -9.44
CA ASP A 65 -13.85 11.34 -9.10
C ASP A 65 -13.92 11.66 -7.60
N SER A 66 -14.52 10.76 -6.83
CA SER A 66 -14.72 10.92 -5.38
C SER A 66 -13.61 10.29 -4.54
N LEU A 67 -12.78 9.45 -5.16
CA LEU A 67 -11.67 8.73 -4.54
C LEU A 67 -10.39 8.90 -5.35
N LEU A 68 -9.29 9.22 -4.68
CA LEU A 68 -7.95 9.16 -5.26
C LEU A 68 -7.23 7.89 -4.82
N ILE A 69 -6.67 7.16 -5.76
CA ILE A 69 -5.72 6.09 -5.47
C ILE A 69 -4.30 6.66 -5.62
N LEU A 70 -3.51 6.53 -4.55
CA LEU A 70 -2.06 6.71 -4.58
C LEU A 70 -1.41 5.33 -4.64
N ALA A 71 -1.11 4.88 -5.86
CA ALA A 71 -0.65 3.52 -6.09
C ALA A 71 0.88 3.45 -6.10
N ILE A 72 1.46 2.67 -5.19
CA ILE A 72 2.89 2.40 -5.16
C ILE A 72 3.20 1.40 -6.27
N LEU A 73 4.03 1.79 -7.23
CA LEU A 73 4.41 0.96 -8.37
C LEU A 73 5.50 -0.04 -7.95
N ARG A 74 5.26 -1.33 -8.19
CA ARG A 74 6.24 -2.39 -7.96
C ARG A 74 7.47 -2.16 -8.81
N PRO A 75 8.70 -2.30 -8.27
CA PRO A 75 9.90 -2.12 -9.07
C PRO A 75 9.91 -3.04 -10.31
N LYS A 76 10.35 -2.49 -11.44
CA LYS A 76 10.38 -3.19 -12.73
C LYS A 76 11.22 -4.47 -12.61
N GLY A 77 10.74 -5.55 -13.21
CA GLY A 77 11.43 -6.84 -13.21
C GLY A 77 11.37 -7.59 -11.87
N ARG A 78 10.68 -7.06 -10.85
CA ARG A 78 10.40 -7.79 -9.61
C ARG A 78 8.96 -8.32 -9.61
N ASP A 79 8.77 -9.45 -8.94
CA ASP A 79 7.48 -10.11 -8.74
C ASP A 79 6.85 -9.78 -7.36
N HIS A 80 7.60 -9.11 -6.48
CA HIS A 80 7.15 -8.67 -5.15
C HIS A 80 7.70 -7.30 -4.77
N PHE A 81 7.08 -6.67 -3.78
CA PHE A 81 7.61 -5.55 -3.02
C PHE A 81 8.50 -6.06 -1.89
N THR A 82 9.52 -5.27 -1.53
CA THR A 82 10.28 -5.43 -0.30
C THR A 82 9.86 -4.41 0.76
N LEU A 83 10.26 -4.61 2.02
CA LEU A 83 10.09 -3.59 3.07
C LEU A 83 10.79 -2.27 2.73
N ASP A 84 11.91 -2.33 2.02
CA ASP A 84 12.62 -1.16 1.52
C ASP A 84 11.79 -0.38 0.50
N ASP A 85 11.15 -1.08 -0.45
CA ASP A 85 10.26 -0.47 -1.44
C ASP A 85 9.05 0.15 -0.75
N LEU A 86 8.48 -0.54 0.24
CA LEU A 86 7.36 -0.05 1.04
C LEU A 86 7.73 1.21 1.81
N ARG A 87 8.86 1.22 2.53
CA ARG A 87 9.35 2.37 3.30
C ARG A 87 9.50 3.60 2.40
N ARG A 88 10.18 3.44 1.26
CA ARG A 88 10.38 4.55 0.32
C ARG A 88 9.03 5.03 -0.26
N GLY A 89 8.13 4.11 -0.60
CA GLY A 89 6.81 4.41 -1.17
C GLY A 89 5.94 5.21 -0.21
N PHE A 90 5.87 4.78 1.05
CA PHE A 90 5.15 5.51 2.09
C PHE A 90 5.82 6.84 2.46
N GLY A 91 7.15 6.94 2.34
CA GLY A 91 7.85 8.22 2.46
C GLY A 91 7.40 9.23 1.40
N THR A 92 7.37 8.81 0.14
CA THR A 92 6.88 9.65 -0.97
C THR A 92 5.40 9.98 -0.83
N VAL A 93 4.56 9.00 -0.50
CA VAL A 93 3.13 9.22 -0.24
C VAL A 93 2.90 10.23 0.89
N THR A 94 3.64 10.12 1.99
CA THR A 94 3.53 11.05 3.13
C THR A 94 3.85 12.48 2.70
N LYS A 95 4.92 12.69 1.92
CA LYS A 95 5.25 14.00 1.32
C LYS A 95 4.11 14.52 0.43
N MET A 96 3.51 13.65 -0.38
CA MET A 96 2.39 14.00 -1.26
C MET A 96 1.12 14.39 -0.49
N LEU A 97 0.86 13.73 0.64
CA LEU A 97 -0.30 13.99 1.50
C LEU A 97 -0.14 15.27 2.31
N ALA A 98 1.08 15.59 2.78
CA ALA A 98 1.35 16.81 3.54
C ALA A 98 0.90 18.09 2.81
N ASN A 99 0.96 18.07 1.48
CA ASN A 99 0.56 19.19 0.62
C ASN A 99 -0.94 19.24 0.32
N ARG A 100 -1.78 18.36 0.91
CA ARG A 100 -3.21 18.22 0.57
C ARG A 100 -4.11 18.12 1.81
N ARG A 101 -4.32 19.25 2.49
CA ARG A 101 -5.15 19.35 3.72
C ARG A 101 -6.62 18.95 3.53
N GLU A 102 -7.14 18.96 2.31
CA GLU A 102 -8.54 18.62 1.99
C GLU A 102 -8.82 17.10 1.85
N ARG A 103 -7.77 16.27 1.92
CA ARG A 103 -7.83 14.80 1.74
C ARG A 103 -7.30 14.04 2.96
N THR A 104 -7.62 14.51 4.17
CA THR A 104 -7.09 14.00 5.45
C THR A 104 -7.53 12.58 5.81
N THR A 105 -8.65 12.10 5.28
CA THR A 105 -9.08 10.72 5.47
C THR A 105 -8.41 9.82 4.44
N VAL A 106 -7.26 9.28 4.81
CA VAL A 106 -6.44 8.38 3.99
C VAL A 106 -6.42 7.00 4.62
N ALA A 107 -6.73 5.99 3.82
CA ALA A 107 -6.55 4.59 4.19
C ALA A 107 -5.46 3.95 3.33
N SER A 108 -4.74 2.98 3.89
CA SER A 108 -3.94 2.03 3.15
C SER A 108 -4.50 0.63 3.36
N VAL A 109 -4.32 -0.21 2.37
CA VAL A 109 -4.65 -1.64 2.45
C VAL A 109 -3.38 -2.44 2.72
N SER A 110 -3.51 -3.52 3.46
CA SER A 110 -2.41 -4.43 3.72
C SER A 110 -1.85 -4.98 2.42
N PHE A 111 -0.53 -5.00 2.32
CA PHE A 111 0.21 -5.64 1.24
C PHE A 111 0.42 -7.14 1.51
N LEU A 112 -0.06 -7.63 2.66
CA LEU A 112 -0.01 -9.04 3.05
C LEU A 112 -1.15 -9.84 2.42
N GLY A 113 -0.89 -11.08 2.03
CA GLY A 113 -1.84 -11.94 1.32
C GLY A 113 -2.21 -11.42 -0.08
N ALA A 114 -1.54 -10.39 -0.58
CA ALA A 114 -1.86 -9.76 -1.85
C ALA A 114 -1.38 -10.61 -3.03
N LYS A 115 -2.29 -11.09 -3.88
CA LYS A 115 -1.95 -11.96 -5.03
C LYS A 115 -1.13 -11.24 -6.09
N SER A 116 -1.57 -10.06 -6.52
CA SER A 116 -0.88 -9.28 -7.56
C SER A 116 0.36 -8.54 -7.05
N ASN A 117 0.40 -8.19 -5.76
CA ASN A 117 1.36 -7.25 -5.18
C ASN A 117 1.90 -7.74 -3.83
N ARG A 118 2.52 -8.93 -3.85
CA ARG A 118 3.09 -9.59 -2.68
C ARG A 118 4.14 -8.70 -1.99
N LEU A 119 4.22 -8.79 -0.67
CA LEU A 119 5.29 -8.21 0.13
C LEU A 119 6.17 -9.32 0.70
N VAL A 120 7.48 -9.22 0.48
CA VAL A 120 8.46 -10.19 0.96
C VAL A 120 9.49 -9.48 1.84
N GLY A 121 9.74 -10.06 3.01
CA GLY A 121 10.72 -9.63 3.98
C GLY A 121 12.14 -10.12 3.65
N PRO A 122 13.14 -9.72 4.46
CA PRO A 122 14.54 -10.08 4.24
C PRO A 122 14.84 -11.58 4.28
N ASP A 123 13.98 -12.37 4.93
CA ASP A 123 14.06 -13.82 5.06
C ASP A 123 13.38 -14.56 3.89
N GLY A 124 12.91 -13.85 2.87
CA GLY A 124 12.21 -14.42 1.73
C GLY A 124 10.76 -14.83 2.02
N ARG A 125 10.22 -14.46 3.19
CA ARG A 125 8.84 -14.76 3.59
C ARG A 125 8.01 -13.50 3.70
N GLU A 126 6.68 -13.66 3.75
CA GLU A 126 5.79 -12.54 4.01
C GLU A 126 6.00 -12.02 5.45
N PRO A 127 6.27 -10.71 5.65
CA PRO A 127 6.59 -10.19 6.97
C PRO A 127 5.34 -10.11 7.87
N PRO A 128 5.51 -10.14 9.20
CA PRO A 128 4.41 -9.90 10.13
C PRO A 128 3.75 -8.53 9.90
N PHE A 129 2.45 -8.42 10.13
CA PHE A 129 1.70 -7.16 9.97
C PHE A 129 2.28 -6.00 10.80
N GLU A 130 2.75 -6.27 12.01
CA GLU A 130 3.41 -5.26 12.84
C GLU A 130 4.68 -4.70 12.19
N THR A 131 5.44 -5.52 11.47
CA THR A 131 6.61 -5.05 10.71
C THR A 131 6.19 -4.13 9.55
N VAL A 132 5.06 -4.42 8.90
CA VAL A 132 4.47 -3.55 7.88
C VAL A 132 4.05 -2.20 8.48
N LEU A 133 3.31 -2.24 9.59
CA LEU A 133 2.84 -1.05 10.31
C LEU A 133 4.02 -0.17 10.77
N ARG A 134 5.04 -0.79 11.37
CA ARG A 134 6.28 -0.10 11.76
C ARG A 134 6.95 0.56 10.57
N THR A 135 7.09 -0.17 9.46
CA THR A 135 7.72 0.35 8.24
C THR A 135 6.98 1.57 7.68
N MET A 136 5.63 1.52 7.67
CA MET A 136 4.79 2.65 7.25
C MET A 136 4.91 3.84 8.22
N HIS A 137 4.87 3.57 9.52
CA HIS A 137 4.96 4.58 10.57
C HIS A 137 6.31 5.30 10.57
N ASP A 138 7.40 4.55 10.44
CA ASP A 138 8.76 5.11 10.36
C ASP A 138 8.97 5.93 9.08
N ALA A 139 8.22 5.62 8.01
CA ALA A 139 8.15 6.42 6.80
C ALA A 139 7.24 7.67 6.93
N GLY A 140 6.65 7.90 8.11
CA GLY A 140 5.84 9.08 8.41
C GLY A 140 4.33 8.91 8.16
N TYR A 141 3.87 7.75 7.72
CA TYR A 141 2.45 7.51 7.49
C TYR A 141 1.69 7.37 8.82
N ARG A 142 0.51 7.99 8.90
CA ARG A 142 -0.34 8.02 10.10
C ARG A 142 -1.82 7.72 9.81
N GLY A 143 -2.13 7.31 8.57
CA GLY A 143 -3.49 6.96 8.19
C GLY A 143 -3.87 5.54 8.62
N ASP A 144 -5.13 5.19 8.41
CA ASP A 144 -5.67 3.89 8.79
C ASP A 144 -5.11 2.79 7.86
N VAL A 145 -4.74 1.64 8.42
CA VAL A 145 -4.25 0.48 7.66
C VAL A 145 -5.22 -0.67 7.82
N TYR A 146 -5.88 -1.05 6.74
CA TYR A 146 -6.77 -2.20 6.70
C TYR A 146 -5.95 -3.50 6.66
N PRO A 147 -6.20 -4.48 7.55
CA PRO A 147 -5.44 -5.72 7.59
C PRO A 147 -5.77 -6.63 6.40
N SER A 148 -4.97 -7.67 6.18
CA SER A 148 -5.24 -8.63 5.10
C SER A 148 -6.50 -9.45 5.38
N LEU A 149 -7.10 -10.04 4.34
CA LEU A 149 -8.36 -10.80 4.48
C LEU A 149 -8.26 -11.91 5.54
N ALA A 150 -7.17 -12.68 5.54
CA ALA A 150 -6.95 -13.74 6.52
C ALA A 150 -6.88 -13.23 7.98
N MET A 151 -6.44 -11.99 8.19
CA MET A 151 -6.38 -11.39 9.53
C MET A 151 -7.77 -10.99 10.06
N TRP A 152 -8.75 -10.74 9.19
CA TRP A 152 -10.13 -10.53 9.60
C TRP A 152 -10.76 -11.80 10.21
N GLU A 153 -10.25 -12.97 9.83
CA GLU A 153 -10.75 -14.27 10.31
C GLU A 153 -10.07 -14.73 11.61
N LEU A 154 -8.89 -14.17 11.94
CA LEU A 154 -8.03 -14.67 13.01
C LEU A 154 -8.43 -14.21 14.43
N ALA A 155 -9.17 -13.11 14.60
CA ALA A 155 -9.72 -12.75 15.91
C ALA A 155 -10.86 -11.71 15.84
N PRO A 156 -11.92 -11.85 16.65
CA PRO A 156 -12.81 -10.74 17.02
C PRO A 156 -12.14 -9.86 18.08
N THR A 157 -10.92 -9.38 17.84
CA THR A 157 -10.29 -8.42 18.75
C THR A 157 -10.84 -7.03 18.44
N GLY A 158 -11.76 -6.57 19.30
CA GLY A 158 -12.42 -5.26 19.23
C GLY A 158 -11.50 -4.05 19.45
N VAL A 159 -10.20 -4.17 19.18
CA VAL A 159 -9.22 -3.10 19.33
C VAL A 159 -8.40 -3.04 18.05
N PHE A 160 -8.84 -2.21 17.10
CA PHE A 160 -7.95 -1.70 16.07
C PHE A 160 -6.99 -0.72 16.75
N ALA A 161 -5.96 -1.25 17.41
CA ALA A 161 -4.95 -0.40 18.03
C ALA A 161 -4.26 0.39 16.91
N SER A 162 -4.37 1.72 16.96
CA SER A 162 -3.56 2.59 16.11
C SER A 162 -2.09 2.31 16.43
N TYR A 163 -1.28 2.05 15.42
CA TYR A 163 0.16 1.90 15.61
C TYR A 163 0.80 3.27 15.92
N PRO A 164 1.77 3.38 16.84
CA PRO A 164 2.40 2.30 17.61
C PRO A 164 1.47 1.70 18.66
N PHE A 165 1.55 0.39 18.83
CA PHE A 165 0.78 -0.31 19.85
C PHE A 165 1.21 0.14 21.26
N PRO A 166 0.28 0.15 22.24
CA PRO A 166 0.62 0.53 23.61
C PRO A 166 1.59 -0.48 24.24
N GLU A 167 2.50 0.00 25.10
CA GLU A 167 3.49 -0.83 25.81
C GLU A 167 2.86 -1.99 26.60
N SER A 168 1.61 -1.81 27.06
CA SER A 168 0.84 -2.88 27.71
C SER A 168 0.70 -4.14 26.85
N LEU A 169 0.72 -4.01 25.51
CA LEU A 169 0.68 -5.15 24.60
C LEU A 169 1.94 -6.03 24.74
N ASP A 170 3.11 -5.43 24.94
CA ASP A 170 4.36 -6.17 25.12
C ASP A 170 4.37 -6.92 26.45
N VAL A 171 3.79 -6.33 27.51
CA VAL A 171 3.57 -6.99 28.81
C VAL A 171 2.61 -8.18 28.67
N MET A 172 1.55 -8.06 27.87
CA MET A 172 0.63 -9.17 27.61
C MET A 172 1.32 -10.30 26.81
N ARG A 173 2.18 -9.96 25.84
CA ARG A 173 2.93 -10.93 25.03
C ARG A 173 3.93 -11.76 25.83
N THR A 174 4.51 -11.19 26.88
CA THR A 174 5.43 -11.92 27.78
C THR A 174 4.71 -12.76 28.83
N GLY A 175 3.37 -12.84 28.77
CA GLY A 175 2.56 -13.72 29.59
C GLY A 175 1.88 -13.05 30.78
N GLY A 176 2.01 -11.72 30.96
CA GLY A 176 1.31 -10.91 31.96
C GLY A 176 1.46 -11.40 33.41
N SER A 177 2.16 -10.65 34.25
CA SER A 177 2.13 -10.89 35.71
C SER A 177 0.84 -10.38 36.34
#